data_AF-Q96I36-F1
#
_entry.id   AF-Q96I36-F1
#
_cell.length_a   1.000
_cell.length_b   1.000
_cell.length_c   1.000
_cell.angle_alpha   90.00
_cell.angle_beta   90.00
_cell.angle_gamma   90.00
#
_symmetry.space_group_name_H-M   'P 1'
#
loop_
_entity.id
_entity.type
_entity.pdbx_description
1 polymer ?
#
loop_
_entity_poly.entity_id
_entity_poly.type
_entity_poly.pdbx_seq_one_letter_code
_entity_poly.pdbx_strand_id
1 'polypeptide(L)' 'MPTGKQLADIGYKTFSTSMMLLTVYGGYLCSVRVYHYFQWRRAQRQAAEEQKTSGIM' A
#
# COMPACT_ATOMS: atom_id res chain seq x y z
N MET A 1 -27.24 -33.76 -0.41
CA MET A 1 -25.78 -33.94 -0.25
C MET A 1 -25.09 -32.92 -1.13
N PRO A 2 -24.35 -31.94 -0.57
CA PRO A 2 -23.62 -30.99 -1.39
C PRO A 2 -22.61 -31.80 -2.21
N THR A 3 -22.76 -31.80 -3.53
CA THR A 3 -21.86 -32.51 -4.44
C THR A 3 -20.47 -31.97 -4.22
N GLY A 4 -19.48 -32.82 -3.92
CA GLY A 4 -18.12 -32.38 -3.55
C GLY A 4 -17.48 -31.33 -4.48
N LYS A 5 -17.92 -31.29 -5.75
CA LYS A 5 -17.60 -30.21 -6.70
C LYS A 5 -17.98 -28.81 -6.20
N GLN A 6 -19.18 -28.60 -5.66
CA GLN A 6 -19.59 -27.30 -5.12
C GLN A 6 -18.74 -26.87 -3.93
N LEU A 7 -18.39 -27.81 -3.04
CA LEU A 7 -17.55 -27.50 -1.89
C LEU A 7 -16.13 -27.12 -2.33
N ALA A 8 -15.58 -27.80 -3.34
CA ALA A 8 -14.31 -27.44 -3.94
C ALA A 8 -14.36 -26.06 -4.62
N ASP A 9 -15.42 -25.76 -5.38
CA ASP A 9 -15.60 -24.46 -6.06
C ASP A 9 -15.74 -23.30 -5.05
N ILE A 10 -16.49 -23.51 -3.97
CA ILE A 10 -16.64 -22.52 -2.89
C ILE A 10 -15.29 -22.28 -2.20
N GLY A 11 -14.56 -23.36 -1.88
CA GLY A 11 -13.24 -23.27 -1.28
C GLY A 11 -12.25 -22.51 -2.17
N TYR A 12 -12.21 -22.85 -3.46
CA TYR A 12 -11.33 -22.20 -4.43
C TYR A 12 -11.65 -20.72 -4.59
N LYS A 13 -12.94 -20.36 -4.76
CA LYS A 13 -13.37 -18.96 -4.85
C LYS A 13 -13.01 -18.18 -3.59
N THR A 14 -13.29 -18.74 -2.41
CA THR A 14 -13.00 -18.07 -1.13
C THR A 14 -11.50 -17.83 -0.95
N PHE A 15 -10.67 -18.82 -1.26
CA PHE A 15 -9.21 -18.70 -1.18
C PHE A 15 -8.67 -17.69 -2.19
N SER A 16 -9.12 -17.77 -3.45
CA SER A 16 -8.73 -16.83 -4.51
C SER A 16 -9.11 -15.38 -4.18
N THR A 17 -10.34 -15.16 -3.73
CA THR A 17 -10.80 -13.83 -3.28
C THR A 17 -9.99 -13.34 -2.09
N SER A 18 -9.68 -14.21 -1.12
CA SER A 18 -8.85 -13.85 0.03
C SER A 18 -7.43 -13.46 -0.38
N MET A 19 -6.80 -14.20 -1.31
CA MET A 19 -5.49 -13.83 -1.85
C MET A 19 -5.52 -12.50 -2.60
N MET A 20 -6.58 -12.26 -3.37
CA MET A 20 -6.75 -10.99 -4.11
C MET A 20 -6.90 -9.82 -3.13
N LEU A 21 -7.76 -9.95 -2.12
CA LEU A 21 -7.95 -8.95 -1.08
C LEU A 21 -6.67 -8.68 -0.29
N LEU A 22 -5.92 -9.73 0.07
CA LEU A 22 -4.64 -9.59 0.76
C LEU A 22 -3.61 -8.84 -0.10
N THR A 23 -3.56 -9.13 -1.40
CA THR A 23 -2.68 -8.45 -2.35
C THR A 23 -3.05 -6.97 -2.48
N VAL A 24 -4.34 -6.65 -2.60
CA VAL A 24 -4.82 -5.25 -2.66
C VAL A 24 -4.52 -4.52 -1.35
N TYR A 25 -4.77 -5.15 -0.20
CA TYR A 25 -4.49 -4.56 1.11
C TYR A 25 -2.99 -4.34 1.34
N GLY A 26 -2.15 -5.31 0.97
CA GLY A 26 -0.69 -5.18 1.01
C GLY A 26 -0.19 -4.06 0.09
N GLY A 27 -0.75 -3.94 -1.11
CA GLY A 27 -0.47 -2.84 -2.03
C GLY A 27 -0.86 -1.47 -1.46
N TYR A 28 -2.06 -1.37 -0.86
CA TYR A 28 -2.53 -0.17 -0.19
C TYR A 28 -1.60 0.26 0.96
N LEU A 29 -1.24 -0.68 1.84
CA LEU A 29 -0.30 -0.42 2.94
C LEU A 29 1.07 0.04 2.41
N CYS A 30 1.58 -0.60 1.35
CA CYS A 30 2.82 -0.21 0.72
C CYS A 30 2.74 1.23 0.16
N SER A 31 1.68 1.57 -0.55
CA SER A 31 1.46 2.92 -1.08
C SER A 31 1.36 3.98 0.03
N VAL A 32 0.66 3.69 1.14
CA VAL A 32 0.58 4.59 2.30
C VAL A 32 1.95 4.82 2.93
N ARG A 33 2.76 3.77 3.08
CA ARG A 33 4.13 3.87 3.60
C ARG A 33 5.02 4.71 2.68
N VAL A 34 4.95 4.47 1.37
CA VAL A 34 5.69 5.26 0.38
C VAL A 34 5.23 6.72 0.41
N TYR A 35 3.93 6.97 0.51
CA TYR A 35 3.37 8.32 0.59
C TYR A 35 3.86 9.06 1.85
N HIS A 36 3.83 8.41 3.02
CA HIS A 36 4.37 8.98 4.26
C HIS A 36 5.87 9.26 4.16
N TYR A 37 6.64 8.32 3.64
CA TYR A 37 8.08 8.50 3.45
C TYR A 37 8.37 9.66 2.50
N PHE A 38 7.61 9.75 1.40
CA PHE A 38 7.76 10.79 0.41
C PHE A 38 7.31 12.16 0.94
N GLN A 39 6.25 12.23 1.73
CA GLN A 39 5.83 13.44 2.45
C GLN A 39 6.94 13.93 3.38
N TRP A 40 7.50 13.05 4.21
CA TRP A 40 8.59 13.43 5.11
C TRP A 40 9.83 13.90 4.33
N ARG A 41 10.19 13.18 3.27
CA ARG A 41 11.30 13.55 2.39
C ARG A 41 11.06 14.88 1.68
N ARG A 42 9.83 15.18 1.27
CA ARG A 42 9.44 16.47 0.71
C ARG A 42 9.58 17.59 1.73
N ALA A 43 9.07 17.40 2.95
CA ALA A 43 9.20 18.38 4.03
C ALA A 43 10.68 18.67 4.37
N GLN A 44 11.53 17.64 4.42
CA GLN A 44 12.97 17.80 4.63
C GLN A 44 13.64 18.57 3.48
N ARG A 45 13.27 18.29 2.23
CA ARG A 45 13.79 19.01 1.06
C ARG A 45 13.37 20.48 1.09
N GLN A 46 12.12 20.77 1.43
CA GLN A 46 11.63 22.14 1.56
C GLN A 46 12.38 22.90 2.66
N ALA A 47 12.58 22.29 3.83
CA ALA A 47 13.38 22.89 4.90
C ALA A 47 14.84 23.15 4.49
N ALA A 48 15.44 22.26 3.68
CA ALA A 48 16.79 22.45 3.15
C ALA A 48 16.85 23.58 2.09
N GLU A 49 15.81 23.73 1.27
CA GLU A 49 15.71 24.86 0.31
C GLU A 49 15.51 26.19 1.03
N GLU A 50 14.69 26.25 2.09
CA GLU A 50 14.52 27.46 2.90
C GLU A 50 15.83 27.88 3.60
N GLN A 51 16.59 26.93 4.15
CA GLN A 51 17.91 27.25 4.72
C GLN A 51 18.90 27.75 3.68
N LYS A 52 18.87 27.21 2.45
CA LYS A 52 19.75 27.69 1.37
C LYS A 52 19.40 29.10 0.94
N THR A 53 18.12 29.46 0.90
CA THR A 53 17.67 30.82 0.61
C THR A 53 18.03 31.80 1.74
N SER A 54 17.86 31.39 3.01
CA SER A 54 18.19 32.24 4.16
C SER A 54 19.69 32.45 4.38
N GLY A 55 20.55 31.56 3.90
CA GLY A 55 22.01 31.73 3.98
C GLY A 55 22.63 32.50 2.81
N ILE A 56 21.84 32.87 1.80
CA ILE A 56 22.28 33.62 0.61
C ILE A 56 21.87 35.12 0.68
N MET A 57 21.05 35.51 1.66
CA MET A 57 20.81 36.91 2.05
C MET A 57 21.63 37.28 3.28
#